data_AF-A0A925GRJ5-F1
#
_entry.id   AF-A0A925GRJ5-F1
#
_cell.length_a   1.000
_cell.length_b   1.000
_cell.length_c   1.000
_cell.angle_alpha   90.00
_cell.angle_beta   90.00
_cell.angle_gamma   90.00
#
_symmetry.space_group_name_H-M   'P 1'
#
loop_
_entity.id
_entity.type
_entity.pdbx_description
1 polymer ?
#
loop_
_entity_poly.entity_id
_entity_poly.type
_entity_poly.pdbx_seq_one_letter_code
_entity_poly.pdbx_strand_id
1 'polypeptide(L)'
;LLALAVVFGVLLPLHEGIHALVYKGMGAADIRFSFATKALAVYTCANRHVVHLREIIPLAIAPFLAISALLVVLAGYFPDYRLFFAWALVIHAVLCGGDFILIAYAVRNRNRDLYNYDDVALGKSYFFERRNPA
;
A
#
# COMPACT_ATOMS: atom_id res chain seq x y z
N LEU A 1 -2.79 -9.70 -21.93
CA LEU A 1 -4.22 -9.43 -21.61
C LEU A 1 -4.66 -10.17 -20.35
N LEU A 2 -4.56 -11.50 -20.29
CA LEU A 2 -4.98 -12.27 -19.10
C LEU A 2 -4.27 -11.87 -17.80
N ALA A 3 -2.94 -11.71 -17.81
CA ALA A 3 -2.19 -11.26 -16.64
C ALA A 3 -2.66 -9.89 -16.13
N LEU A 4 -2.89 -8.93 -17.03
CA LEU A 4 -3.43 -7.61 -16.67
C LEU A 4 -4.82 -7.72 -16.05
N ALA A 5 -5.72 -8.52 -16.64
CA ALA A 5 -7.06 -8.73 -16.09
C ALA A 5 -7.02 -9.32 -14.68
N VAL A 6 -6.13 -10.28 -14.43
CA VAL A 6 -5.94 -10.86 -13.09
C VAL A 6 -5.30 -9.85 -12.13
N VAL A 7 -4.31 -9.08 -12.57
CA VAL A 7 -3.70 -8.05 -11.70
C VAL A 7 -4.75 -7.02 -11.27
N PHE A 8 -5.46 -6.41 -12.21
CA PHE A 8 -6.42 -5.36 -11.88
C PHE A 8 -7.71 -5.88 -11.25
N GLY A 9 -8.16 -7.08 -11.63
CA GLY A 9 -9.40 -7.68 -11.11
C GLY A 9 -9.24 -8.43 -9.80
N VAL A 10 -8.04 -8.92 -9.47
CA VAL A 10 -7.80 -9.76 -8.30
C VAL A 10 -6.67 -9.22 -7.43
N LEU A 11 -5.47 -9.02 -7.99
CA LEU A 11 -4.32 -8.62 -7.17
C LEU A 11 -4.44 -7.21 -6.61
N LEU A 12 -5.03 -6.27 -7.34
CA LEU A 12 -5.24 -4.90 -6.88
C LEU A 12 -6.24 -4.84 -5.71
N PRO A 13 -7.45 -5.44 -5.79
CA PRO A 13 -8.32 -5.56 -4.62
C PRO A 13 -7.67 -6.29 -3.44
N LEU A 14 -6.89 -7.34 -3.71
CA LEU A 14 -6.15 -8.06 -2.67
C LEU A 14 -5.08 -7.17 -2.01
N HIS A 15 -4.35 -6.38 -2.81
CA HIS A 15 -3.32 -5.45 -2.37
C HIS A 15 -3.91 -4.42 -1.40
N GLU A 16 -4.98 -3.75 -1.83
CA GLU A 16 -5.69 -2.79 -1.00
C GLU A 16 -6.33 -3.45 0.24
N GLY A 17 -6.82 -4.69 0.10
CA GLY A 17 -7.29 -5.49 1.22
C GLY A 17 -6.22 -5.76 2.28
N ILE A 18 -4.97 -6.00 1.87
CA ILE A 18 -3.85 -6.17 2.81
C ILE A 18 -3.57 -4.86 3.55
N HIS A 19 -3.54 -3.72 2.85
CA HIS A 19 -3.43 -2.41 3.52
C HIS A 19 -4.54 -2.21 4.55
N ALA A 20 -5.78 -2.54 4.20
CA ALA A 20 -6.92 -2.46 5.12
C ALA A 20 -6.74 -3.36 6.36
N LEU A 21 -6.22 -4.58 6.19
CA LEU A 21 -5.93 -5.46 7.33
C LEU A 21 -4.86 -4.87 8.25
N VAL A 22 -3.80 -4.28 7.69
CA VAL A 22 -2.76 -3.64 8.50
C VAL A 22 -3.31 -2.42 9.25
N TYR A 23 -4.07 -1.56 8.57
CA TYR A 23 -4.74 -0.42 9.22
C TYR A 23 -5.68 -0.86 10.34
N LYS A 24 -6.44 -1.95 10.15
CA LYS A 24 -7.28 -2.52 11.20
C LYS A 24 -6.46 -2.99 12.40
N GLY A 25 -5.31 -3.61 12.16
CA GLY A 25 -4.34 -3.98 13.19
C GLY A 25 -3.75 -2.79 13.95
N MET A 26 -3.68 -1.61 13.32
CA MET A 26 -3.28 -0.34 13.94
C MET A 26 -4.41 0.34 14.72
N GLY A 27 -5.62 -0.22 14.73
CA GLY A 27 -6.77 0.35 15.42
C GLY A 27 -7.55 1.39 14.61
N ALA A 28 -7.36 1.45 13.30
CA ALA A 28 -8.18 2.29 12.43
C ALA A 28 -9.65 1.82 12.43
N ALA A 29 -10.57 2.71 12.80
CA ALA A 29 -12.00 2.41 12.90
C ALA A 29 -12.76 2.64 11.57
N ASP A 30 -12.30 3.56 10.74
CA ASP A 30 -12.92 3.92 9.45
C ASP A 30 -11.87 3.75 8.34
N ILE A 31 -11.94 2.63 7.63
CA ILE A 31 -11.04 2.31 6.52
C ILE A 31 -11.81 2.50 5.22
N ARG A 32 -11.24 3.26 4.30
CA ARG A 32 -11.89 3.59 3.03
C ARG A 32 -10.97 3.31 1.85
N PHE A 33 -11.58 2.90 0.76
CA PHE A 33 -10.95 2.76 -0.54
C PHE A 33 -11.29 3.98 -1.39
N SER A 34 -10.29 4.61 -1.97
CA SER A 34 -10.44 5.84 -2.74
C SER A 34 -9.58 5.81 -4.00
N PHE A 35 -9.78 6.79 -4.88
CA PHE A 35 -9.08 6.88 -6.16
C PHE A 35 -8.42 8.24 -6.33
N ALA A 36 -7.11 8.24 -6.51
CA ALA A 36 -6.31 9.43 -6.76
C ALA A 36 -6.16 9.62 -8.27
N THR A 37 -7.02 10.45 -8.87
CA THR A 37 -7.05 10.69 -10.32
C THR A 37 -5.72 11.16 -10.91
N LYS A 38 -4.97 12.01 -10.19
CA LYS A 38 -3.65 12.51 -10.63
C LYS A 38 -2.59 11.42 -10.69
N ALA A 39 -2.67 10.44 -9.80
CA ALA A 39 -1.74 9.32 -9.72
C ALA A 39 -2.26 8.07 -10.45
N LEU A 40 -3.52 8.11 -10.93
CA LEU A 40 -4.26 6.95 -11.44
C LEU A 40 -4.17 5.74 -10.50
N ALA A 41 -4.22 6.00 -9.19
CA ALA A 41 -4.01 5.00 -8.16
C ALA A 41 -5.30 4.77 -7.37
N VAL A 42 -5.66 3.50 -7.19
CA VAL A 42 -6.55 3.09 -6.11
C VAL A 42 -5.70 3.06 -4.85
N TYR A 43 -6.26 3.48 -3.72
CA TYR A 43 -5.55 3.44 -2.45
C TYR A 43 -6.51 3.22 -1.29
N THR A 44 -6.01 2.56 -0.27
CA THR A 44 -6.64 2.38 1.03
C THR A 44 -6.13 3.44 1.99
N CYS A 45 -7.03 4.02 2.77
CA CYS A 45 -6.68 5.02 3.77
C CYS A 45 -7.46 4.78 5.07
N ALA A 46 -6.86 5.19 6.18
CA ALA A 46 -7.50 5.20 7.48
C ALA A 46 -8.09 6.60 7.73
N ASN A 47 -9.36 6.77 7.39
CA ASN A 47 -10.03 8.06 7.44
C ASN A 47 -10.06 8.62 8.87
N ARG A 48 -9.53 9.83 9.03
CA ARG A 48 -9.45 10.56 10.29
C ARG A 48 -8.71 9.81 11.40
N HIS A 49 -7.82 8.90 11.03
CA HIS A 49 -6.96 8.17 11.94
C HIS A 49 -5.53 8.74 11.84
N VAL A 50 -4.88 8.93 12.99
CA VAL A 50 -3.53 9.47 13.05
C VAL A 50 -2.55 8.31 13.08
N VAL A 51 -1.65 8.25 12.10
CA VAL A 51 -0.63 7.19 11.99
C VAL A 51 0.75 7.82 12.10
N HIS A 52 1.60 7.30 12.97
CA HIS A 52 2.98 7.77 13.03
C HIS A 52 3.75 7.31 11.78
N LEU A 53 4.62 8.15 11.22
CA LEU A 53 5.28 7.87 9.94
C LEU A 53 6.14 6.60 9.96
N ARG A 54 6.65 6.19 11.13
CA ARG A 54 7.37 4.91 11.28
C ARG A 54 6.44 3.68 11.16
N GLU A 55 5.17 3.82 11.52
CA GLU A 55 4.16 2.75 11.42
C GLU A 55 3.69 2.57 9.99
N ILE A 56 3.86 3.59 9.13
CA ILE A 56 3.54 3.50 7.71
C ILE A 56 4.44 2.50 6.96
N ILE A 57 5.68 2.26 7.41
CA ILE A 57 6.59 1.34 6.72
C ILE A 57 6.03 -0.09 6.66
N PRO A 58 5.65 -0.75 7.78
CA PRO A 58 5.06 -2.08 7.72
C PRO A 58 3.72 -2.12 6.97
N LEU A 59 2.92 -1.05 7.02
CA LEU A 59 1.72 -0.91 6.18
C LEU A 59 2.07 -0.96 4.69
N ALA A 60 2.93 -0.03 4.24
CA ALA A 60 3.29 0.14 2.84
C ALA A 60 3.96 -1.11 2.24
N ILE A 61 4.81 -1.80 3.01
CA ILE A 61 5.56 -2.95 2.47
C ILE A 61 4.77 -4.27 2.48
N ALA A 62 3.71 -4.37 3.29
CA ALA A 62 3.00 -5.62 3.51
C ALA A 62 2.41 -6.25 2.23
N PRO A 63 1.73 -5.52 1.34
CA PRO A 63 1.18 -6.11 0.12
C PRO A 63 2.29 -6.60 -0.82
N PHE A 64 3.37 -5.82 -0.94
CA PHE A 64 4.51 -6.20 -1.77
C PHE A 64 5.06 -7.56 -1.34
N LEU A 65 5.35 -7.74 -0.05
CA LEU A 65 5.92 -8.99 0.45
C LEU A 65 4.94 -10.16 0.34
N ALA A 66 3.68 -9.98 0.78
CA ALA A 66 2.70 -11.05 0.83
C ALA A 66 2.34 -11.56 -0.57
N ILE A 67 2.01 -10.65 -1.50
CA ILE A 67 1.60 -11.03 -2.87
C ILE A 67 2.79 -11.53 -3.67
N SER A 68 3.98 -10.92 -3.53
CA SER A 68 5.16 -11.39 -4.26
C SER A 68 5.58 -12.79 -3.82
N ALA A 69 5.56 -13.07 -2.50
CA ALA A 69 5.82 -14.41 -1.98
C ALA A 69 4.81 -15.43 -2.51
N LEU A 70 3.51 -15.09 -2.51
CA LEU A 70 2.47 -15.94 -3.07
C LEU A 70 2.70 -16.26 -4.55
N LEU A 71 3.01 -15.25 -5.37
CA LEU A 71 3.24 -15.43 -6.80
C LEU A 71 4.48 -16.29 -7.10
N VAL A 72 5.57 -16.11 -6.32
CA VAL A 72 6.77 -16.96 -6.43
C VAL A 72 6.46 -18.40 -6.08
N VAL A 73 5.69 -18.63 -5.01
CA VAL A 73 5.24 -19.97 -4.60
C VAL A 73 4.39 -20.61 -5.71
N LEU A 74 3.41 -19.89 -6.26
CA LEU A 74 2.56 -20.38 -7.35
C LEU A 74 3.37 -20.69 -8.62
N ALA A 75 4.37 -19.90 -8.97
CA ALA A 75 5.28 -20.19 -10.09
C ALA A 75 6.09 -21.48 -9.90
N GLY A 76 6.39 -21.84 -8.65
CA GLY A 76 7.03 -23.11 -8.29
C GLY A 76 6.10 -24.31 -8.48
N TYR A 77 4.87 -24.21 -7.97
CA TYR A 77 3.87 -25.30 -8.01
C TYR A 77 3.23 -25.49 -9.39
N PHE A 78 3.12 -24.45 -10.20
CA PHE A 78 2.45 -24.47 -11.50
C PHE A 78 3.42 -24.08 -12.62
N PRO A 79 4.33 -24.99 -13.04
CA PRO A 79 5.41 -24.68 -13.96
C PRO A 79 4.93 -24.19 -15.33
N ASP A 80 3.81 -24.71 -15.83
CA ASP A 80 3.22 -24.31 -17.12
C ASP A 80 2.78 -22.85 -17.15
N TYR A 81 2.53 -22.26 -15.99
CA TYR A 81 2.09 -20.87 -15.83
C TYR A 81 3.19 -19.96 -15.28
N ARG A 82 4.46 -20.40 -15.23
CA ARG A 82 5.59 -19.60 -14.70
C ARG A 82 5.69 -18.22 -15.32
N LEU A 83 5.58 -18.14 -16.65
CA LEU A 83 5.68 -16.87 -17.35
C LEU A 83 4.53 -15.92 -16.97
N PHE A 84 3.33 -16.46 -16.78
CA PHE A 84 2.17 -15.70 -16.30
C PHE A 84 2.42 -15.13 -14.90
N PHE A 85 2.89 -15.94 -13.95
CA PHE A 85 3.19 -15.48 -12.60
C PHE A 85 4.36 -14.49 -12.55
N ALA A 86 5.39 -14.69 -13.38
CA ALA A 86 6.50 -13.76 -13.51
C ALA A 86 6.03 -12.38 -14.01
N TRP A 87 5.16 -12.34 -15.03
CA TRP A 87 4.58 -11.08 -15.50
C TRP A 87 3.65 -10.45 -14.46
N ALA A 88 2.82 -11.24 -13.78
CA ALA A 88 1.98 -10.74 -12.70
C ALA A 88 2.82 -10.13 -11.56
N LEU A 89 3.95 -10.76 -11.22
CA LEU A 89 4.89 -10.27 -10.22
C LEU A 89 5.52 -8.93 -10.64
N VAL A 90 5.98 -8.82 -11.89
CA VAL A 90 6.56 -7.57 -12.42
C VAL A 90 5.52 -6.44 -12.41
N ILE A 91 4.31 -6.70 -12.90
CA ILE A 91 3.24 -5.69 -12.94
C ILE A 91 2.86 -5.27 -11.51
N HIS A 92 2.69 -6.22 -10.60
CA HIS A 92 2.40 -5.95 -9.19
C HIS A 92 3.50 -5.09 -8.53
N ALA A 93 4.77 -5.42 -8.75
CA ALA A 93 5.90 -4.65 -8.23
C ALA A 93 5.91 -3.20 -8.74
N VAL A 94 5.55 -2.98 -10.00
CA VAL A 94 5.41 -1.62 -10.57
C VAL A 94 4.25 -0.86 -9.91
N LEU A 95 3.12 -1.53 -9.68
CA LEU A 95 1.95 -0.90 -9.03
C LEU A 95 2.21 -0.53 -7.56
N CYS A 96 3.11 -1.23 -6.86
CA CYS A 96 3.56 -0.87 -5.51
C CYS A 96 4.44 0.40 -5.47
N GLY A 97 4.65 1.09 -6.60
CA GLY A 97 5.50 2.28 -6.66
C GLY A 97 5.07 3.40 -5.69
N GLY A 98 3.77 3.57 -5.48
CA GLY A 98 3.23 4.51 -4.49
C GLY A 98 3.65 4.16 -3.05
N ASP A 99 3.61 2.87 -2.70
CA ASP A 99 4.04 2.38 -1.39
C ASP A 99 5.53 2.61 -1.16
N PHE A 100 6.35 2.35 -2.18
CA PHE A 100 7.80 2.59 -2.10
C PHE A 100 8.14 4.06 -1.96
N ILE A 101 7.39 4.96 -2.60
CA ILE A 101 7.53 6.41 -2.40
C ILE A 101 7.24 6.76 -0.94
N LEU A 102 6.19 6.18 -0.36
CA LEU A 102 5.79 6.43 1.02
C LEU A 102 6.83 5.88 2.02
N ILE A 103 7.38 4.69 1.78
CA ILE A 103 8.50 4.13 2.55
C ILE A 103 9.74 5.02 2.44
N ALA A 104 10.11 5.44 1.22
CA ALA A 104 11.25 6.32 1.00
C ALA A 104 11.09 7.66 1.75
N TYR A 105 9.87 8.22 1.73
CA TYR A 105 9.52 9.42 2.49
C TYR A 105 9.66 9.18 4.00
N ALA A 106 9.16 8.06 4.52
CA ALA A 106 9.29 7.69 5.93
C ALA A 106 10.74 7.53 6.37
N VAL A 107 11.55 6.80 5.59
CA VAL A 107 12.97 6.58 5.87
C VAL A 107 13.76 7.89 5.83
N ARG A 108 13.49 8.75 4.83
CA ARG A 108 14.16 10.05 4.69
C ARG A 108 13.86 10.98 5.87
N ASN A 109 12.68 10.87 6.47
CA ASN A 109 12.23 11.70 7.59
C ASN A 109 12.24 10.98 8.95
N ARG A 110 12.95 9.85 9.08
CA ARG A 110 12.92 9.01 10.30
C ARG A 110 13.37 9.70 11.59
N ASN A 111 14.10 10.81 11.48
CA ASN A 111 14.58 11.61 12.61
C ASN A 111 13.59 12.70 13.04
N ARG A 112 12.43 12.79 12.38
CA ARG A 112 11.38 13.75 12.65
C ARG A 112 10.16 13.01 13.22
N ASP A 113 9.47 13.64 14.14
CA ASP A 113 8.25 13.10 14.75
C ASP A 113 7.05 13.46 13.88
N LEU A 114 6.89 12.72 12.77
CA LEU A 114 5.90 12.96 11.74
C LEU A 114 4.69 12.01 11.86
N TYR A 115 3.53 12.54 11.52
CA TYR A 115 2.25 11.83 11.56
C TYR A 115 1.50 12.04 10.24
N ASN A 116 0.87 10.99 9.73
CA ASN A 116 -0.06 11.05 8.62
C ASN A 116 -1.50 11.08 9.14
N TYR A 117 -2.35 11.84 8.45
CA TYR A 117 -3.78 11.93 8.70
C TYR A 117 -4.50 12.11 7.37
N ASP A 118 -5.40 11.19 7.06
CA ASP A 118 -6.19 11.23 5.82
C ASP A 118 -7.59 11.78 6.08
N ASP A 119 -8.02 12.72 5.23
CA ASP A 119 -9.39 13.24 5.19
C ASP A 119 -10.01 12.91 3.83
N VAL A 120 -10.82 11.87 3.80
CA VAL A 120 -11.44 11.36 2.57
C VAL A 120 -12.51 12.31 2.04
N ALA A 121 -13.20 13.05 2.92
CA ALA A 121 -14.20 14.03 2.50
C ALA A 121 -13.55 15.20 1.73
N LEU A 122 -12.33 15.58 2.12
CA LEU A 122 -11.54 16.60 1.44
C LEU A 122 -10.65 16.05 0.32
N GLY A 123 -10.51 14.72 0.20
CA GLY A 123 -9.61 14.06 -0.73
C GLY A 123 -8.14 14.41 -0.49
N LYS A 124 -7.74 14.56 0.78
CA LYS A 124 -6.40 15.05 1.17
C LYS A 124 -5.74 14.15 2.20
N SER A 125 -4.43 13.98 2.05
CA SER A 125 -3.53 13.42 3.05
C SER A 125 -2.67 14.54 3.62
N TYR A 126 -2.62 14.60 4.95
CA TYR A 126 -1.82 15.57 5.68
C TYR A 126 -0.63 14.87 6.33
N PHE A 127 0.50 15.57 6.37
CA PHE A 127 1.68 15.17 7.13
C PHE A 127 1.98 16.27 8.16
N PHE A 128 1.81 15.94 9.43
CA PHE A 128 2.07 16.83 10.55
C PHE A 128 3.39 16.49 11.22
N GLU A 129 4.08 17.50 11.73
CA GLU A 129 5.25 17.32 12.60
C GLU A 129 4.89 17.78 13.99
N ARG A 130 5.21 16.97 15.01
CA ARG A 130 5.09 17.41 16.40
C ARG A 130 6.10 18.53 16.62
N ARG A 131 5.60 19.74 16.92
CA ARG A 131 6.42 20.77 17.56
C ARG A 131 6.53 20.43 19.04
N ASN A 132 7.75 20.35 19.56
CA ASN A 132 7.92 20.49 21.00
C ASN A 132 7.38 21.86 21.42
N PRO A 133 6.58 21.96 22.49
CA PRO A 133 6.36 23.26 23.11
C PRO A 133 7.74 23.80 23.52
N ALA A 134 8.04 25.01 23.06
CA ALA A 134 9.19 25.78 23.53
C ALA A 134 9.03 26.13 25.01
#